data_AF-A0A6P0ZAP2-F1
#
_entry.id   AF-A0A6P0ZAP2-F1
#
_cell.length_a   1.000
_cell.length_b   1.000
_cell.length_c   1.000
_cell.angle_alpha   90.00
_cell.angle_beta   90.00
_cell.angle_gamma   90.00
#
_symmetry.space_group_name_H-M   'P 1'
#
loop_
_entity.id
_entity.type
_entity.pdbx_description
1 polymer ?
#
loop_
_entity_poly.entity_id
_entity_poly.type
_entity_poly.pdbx_seq_one_letter_code
_entity_poly.pdbx_strand_id
1 'polypeptide(L)'
;QQALGVYTQQAFPTDWAMTQYNLGIAYYDRITGEKADNLERAISCYQQALGVYTQQAFPTDWAMTQYNLGIAYYDRITGEKADNLERAISCFQQALEVRTQQAFPQQWAMTQYNLGLAYKNRITG
;
A
#
# COMPACT_ATOMS: atom_id res chain seq x y z
N GLN A 1 18.76 -23.10 25.12
CA GLN A 1 17.66 -22.72 24.21
C GLN A 1 17.70 -21.20 24.05
N GLN A 2 18.24 -20.70 22.93
CA GLN A 2 18.17 -19.28 22.57
C GLN A 2 17.55 -19.20 21.17
N ALA A 3 16.21 -19.11 21.13
CA ALA A 3 15.42 -18.97 19.91
C ALA A 3 14.62 -17.67 19.97
N LEU A 4 15.32 -16.54 20.15
CA LEU A 4 14.77 -15.20 20.02
C LEU A 4 15.55 -14.45 18.94
N GLY A 5 15.65 -15.07 17.76
CA GLY A 5 15.90 -14.34 16.53
C GLY A 5 14.61 -13.60 16.17
N VAL A 6 14.39 -12.47 16.84
CA VAL A 6 13.31 -11.52 16.54
C VAL A 6 13.33 -11.28 15.02
N TYR A 7 12.18 -11.42 14.37
CA TYR A 7 12.04 -11.18 12.93
C TYR A 7 12.43 -9.73 12.59
N THR A 8 13.71 -9.51 12.32
CA THR A 8 14.24 -8.20 11.92
C THR A 8 14.39 -8.17 10.40
N GLN A 9 14.33 -6.98 9.83
CA GLN A 9 14.56 -6.73 8.40
C GLN A 9 15.86 -7.36 7.88
N GLN A 10 16.89 -7.51 8.73
CA GLN A 10 18.18 -8.09 8.36
C GLN A 10 18.23 -9.62 8.42
N ALA A 11 17.49 -10.25 9.34
CA ALA A 11 17.53 -11.70 9.51
C ALA A 11 16.53 -12.42 8.60
N PHE A 12 15.33 -11.85 8.43
CA PHE A 12 14.23 -12.43 7.66
C PHE A 12 13.49 -11.33 6.88
N PRO A 13 14.12 -10.74 5.84
CA PRO A 13 13.58 -9.56 5.17
C PRO A 13 12.17 -9.79 4.60
N THR A 14 11.92 -10.95 3.98
CA THR A 14 10.62 -11.27 3.36
C THR A 14 9.52 -11.49 4.39
N ASP A 15 9.79 -12.24 5.48
CA ASP A 15 8.80 -12.47 6.55
C ASP A 15 8.49 -11.18 7.30
N TRP A 16 9.51 -10.34 7.50
CA TRP A 16 9.34 -9.01 8.08
C TRP A 16 8.48 -8.11 7.18
N ALA A 17 8.73 -8.10 5.87
CA ALA A 17 7.94 -7.34 4.91
C ALA A 17 6.48 -7.80 4.85
N MET A 18 6.25 -9.12 4.90
CA MET A 18 4.91 -9.70 5.00
C MET A 18 4.20 -9.26 6.28
N THR A 19 4.93 -9.24 7.40
CA THR A 19 4.40 -8.76 8.68
C THR A 19 4.02 -7.28 8.59
N GLN A 20 4.85 -6.44 7.98
CA GLN A 20 4.53 -5.02 7.77
C GLN A 20 3.31 -4.86 6.85
N TYR A 21 3.25 -5.59 5.74
CA TYR A 21 2.09 -5.57 4.84
C TYR A 21 0.78 -5.93 5.57
N ASN A 22 0.80 -7.02 6.36
CA ASN A 22 -0.37 -7.47 7.12
C ASN A 22 -0.76 -6.50 8.23
N LEU A 23 0.22 -5.89 8.92
CA LEU A 23 -0.05 -4.81 9.87
C LEU A 23 -0.67 -3.60 9.18
N GLY A 24 -0.24 -3.28 7.96
CA GLY A 24 -0.82 -2.22 7.13
C GLY A 24 -2.30 -2.44 6.89
N ILE A 25 -2.69 -3.66 6.50
CA ILE A 25 -4.11 -4.04 6.33
C ILE A 25 -4.85 -3.89 7.66
N ALA A 26 -4.31 -4.47 8.72
CA ALA A 26 -4.95 -4.46 10.03
C ALA A 26 -5.19 -3.03 10.55
N TYR A 27 -4.24 -2.11 10.34
CA TYR A 27 -4.44 -0.70 10.69
C TYR A 27 -5.45 -0.01 9.80
N TYR A 28 -5.46 -0.28 8.49
CA TYR A 28 -6.44 0.30 7.57
C TYR A 28 -7.88 -0.07 7.95
N ASP A 29 -8.11 -1.34 8.28
CA ASP A 29 -9.43 -1.90 8.66
C ASP A 29 -9.83 -1.62 10.11
N ARG A 30 -8.90 -1.14 10.94
CA ARG A 30 -9.14 -0.94 12.37
C ARG A 30 -10.22 0.11 12.63
N ILE A 31 -11.30 -0.32 13.29
CA ILE A 31 -12.43 0.54 13.69
C ILE A 31 -12.22 1.26 15.04
N THR A 32 -11.22 0.87 15.82
CA THR A 32 -10.92 1.46 17.13
C THR A 32 -9.75 2.44 17.07
N GLY A 33 -9.78 3.48 17.90
CA GLY A 33 -8.80 4.58 17.87
C GLY A 33 -9.12 5.61 16.79
N GLU A 34 -8.29 6.65 16.68
CA GLU A 34 -8.47 7.71 15.70
C GLU A 34 -8.20 7.19 14.28
N LYS A 35 -9.18 7.36 13.38
CA LYS A 35 -9.07 6.88 12.00
C LYS A 35 -7.86 7.49 11.28
N ALA A 36 -7.55 8.75 11.55
CA ALA A 36 -6.39 9.44 10.99
C ALA A 36 -5.07 8.73 11.36
N ASP A 37 -4.86 8.45 12.65
CA ASP A 37 -3.65 7.76 13.14
C ASP A 37 -3.54 6.34 12.59
N ASN A 38 -4.66 5.63 12.49
CA ASN A 38 -4.71 4.30 11.90
C ASN A 38 -4.27 4.33 10.42
N LEU A 39 -4.72 5.32 9.64
CA LEU A 39 -4.30 5.48 8.25
C LEU A 39 -2.80 5.82 8.13
N GLU A 40 -2.26 6.70 8.99
CA GLU A 40 -0.81 7.00 8.98
C GLU A 40 0.03 5.75 9.31
N ARG A 41 -0.42 4.93 10.26
CA ARG A 41 0.25 3.66 10.59
C ARG A 41 0.17 2.66 9.43
N ALA A 42 -0.99 2.56 8.76
CA ALA A 42 -1.14 1.72 7.59
C ALA A 42 -0.17 2.13 6.47
N ILE A 43 -0.10 3.43 6.16
CA ILE A 43 0.83 4.01 5.18
C ILE A 43 2.28 3.67 5.54
N SER A 44 2.68 3.89 6.79
CA SER A 44 4.04 3.59 7.24
C SER A 44 4.39 2.10 7.09
N CYS A 45 3.47 1.21 7.46
CA CYS A 45 3.64 -0.24 7.32
C CYS A 45 3.78 -0.67 5.86
N TYR A 46 2.94 -0.16 4.95
CA TYR A 46 3.06 -0.45 3.53
C TYR A 46 4.38 0.07 2.94
N GLN A 47 4.82 1.28 3.32
CA GLN A 47 6.11 1.82 2.89
C GLN A 47 7.28 0.97 3.38
N GLN A 48 7.22 0.46 4.61
CA GLN A 48 8.22 -0.46 5.14
C GLN A 48 8.25 -1.79 4.35
N ALA A 49 7.08 -2.36 4.02
CA ALA A 49 7.00 -3.55 3.19
C ALA A 49 7.60 -3.32 1.78
N LEU A 50 7.35 -2.16 1.16
CA LEU A 50 7.94 -1.77 -0.13
C LEU A 50 9.46 -1.55 -0.09
N GLY A 51 10.05 -1.42 1.10
CA GLY A 51 11.51 -1.43 1.27
C GLY A 51 12.15 -2.79 0.98
N VAL A 52 11.35 -3.87 0.94
CA VAL A 52 11.79 -5.23 0.65
C VAL A 52 11.09 -5.79 -0.59
N TYR A 53 9.76 -5.65 -0.65
CA TYR A 53 8.99 -5.98 -1.84
C TYR A 53 9.31 -4.94 -2.90
N THR A 54 10.23 -5.27 -3.81
CA THR A 54 10.52 -4.47 -4.99
C THR A 54 9.83 -5.09 -6.20
N GLN A 55 9.57 -4.27 -7.22
CA GLN A 55 8.98 -4.75 -8.47
C GLN A 55 9.77 -5.91 -9.10
N GLN A 56 11.10 -5.88 -9.01
CA GLN A 56 11.97 -6.90 -9.61
C GLN A 56 11.96 -8.21 -8.82
N ALA A 57 12.07 -8.15 -7.49
CA ALA A 57 12.21 -9.35 -6.67
C ALA A 57 10.85 -9.97 -6.29
N PHE A 58 9.82 -9.14 -6.11
CA PHE A 58 8.49 -9.55 -5.64
C PHE A 58 7.39 -8.79 -6.39
N PRO A 59 7.27 -8.95 -7.72
CA PRO A 59 6.38 -8.12 -8.55
C PRO A 59 4.92 -8.13 -8.06
N THR A 60 4.41 -9.30 -7.69
CA THR A 60 3.02 -9.45 -7.23
C THR A 60 2.78 -8.80 -5.87
N ASP A 61 3.66 -9.04 -4.88
CA ASP A 61 3.55 -8.47 -3.54
C ASP A 61 3.77 -6.95 -3.56
N TRP A 62 4.73 -6.49 -4.38
CA TRP A 62 4.97 -5.07 -4.62
C TRP A 62 3.71 -4.39 -5.18
N ALA A 63 3.12 -4.94 -6.24
CA ALA A 63 1.92 -4.35 -6.85
C ALA A 63 0.70 -4.40 -5.92
N MET A 64 0.58 -5.44 -5.11
CA MET A 64 -0.47 -5.53 -4.09
C MET A 64 -0.29 -4.50 -2.97
N THR A 65 0.95 -4.30 -2.53
CA THR A 65 1.30 -3.30 -1.51
C THR A 65 1.10 -1.88 -2.05
N GLN A 66 1.52 -1.61 -3.29
CA GLN A 66 1.26 -0.33 -3.97
C GLN A 66 -0.23 -0.02 -4.07
N TYR A 67 -1.05 -0.99 -4.47
CA TYR A 67 -2.50 -0.80 -4.53
C TYR A 67 -3.10 -0.43 -3.16
N ASN A 68 -2.74 -1.15 -2.10
CA ASN A 68 -3.24 -0.86 -0.76
C ASN A 68 -2.72 0.47 -0.21
N LEU A 69 -1.46 0.81 -0.50
CA LEU A 69 -0.90 2.13 -0.18
C LEU A 69 -1.65 3.24 -0.92
N GLY A 70 -2.05 3.02 -2.18
CA GLY A 70 -2.86 3.94 -2.95
C GLY A 70 -4.23 4.19 -2.34
N ILE A 71 -4.91 3.14 -1.86
CA ILE A 71 -6.18 3.28 -1.12
C ILE A 71 -5.95 4.08 0.17
N ALA A 72 -4.91 3.74 0.94
CA ALA A 72 -4.63 4.42 2.20
C ALA A 72 -4.35 5.91 1.99
N TYR A 73 -3.64 6.30 0.92
CA TYR A 73 -3.47 7.70 0.55
C TYR A 73 -4.76 8.37 0.08
N TYR A 74 -5.59 7.68 -0.69
CA TYR A 74 -6.88 8.22 -1.14
C TYR A 74 -7.81 8.55 0.05
N ASP A 75 -7.83 7.68 1.07
CA ASP A 75 -8.63 7.84 2.29
C ASP A 75 -7.96 8.71 3.37
N ARG A 76 -6.69 9.08 3.19
CA ARG A 76 -5.89 9.81 4.18
C ARG A 76 -6.57 11.12 4.58
N ILE A 77 -6.71 11.29 5.89
CA ILE A 77 -7.37 12.44 6.52
C ILE A 77 -6.39 13.59 6.77
N THR A 78 -5.12 13.29 7.06
CA THR A 78 -4.11 14.31 7.35
C THR A 78 -3.38 14.79 6.09
N GLY A 79 -2.83 16.00 6.15
CA GLY A 79 -2.12 16.64 5.04
C GLY A 79 -3.05 17.19 3.96
N GLU A 80 -2.46 17.78 2.92
CA GLU A 80 -3.19 18.39 1.82
C GLU A 80 -3.89 17.32 0.96
N LYS A 81 -5.18 17.53 0.69
CA LYS A 81 -5.99 16.56 -0.07
C LYS A 81 -5.46 16.36 -1.49
N ALA A 82 -4.95 17.42 -2.12
CA ALA A 82 -4.35 17.36 -3.46
C ALA A 82 -3.13 16.42 -3.46
N ASP A 83 -2.19 16.62 -2.53
CA ASP A 83 -0.98 15.79 -2.41
C ASP A 83 -1.30 14.32 -2.13
N ASN A 84 -2.30 14.08 -1.26
CA ASN A 84 -2.75 12.73 -0.95
C ASN A 84 -3.31 12.03 -2.20
N LEU A 85 -4.08 12.73 -3.03
CA LEU A 85 -4.61 12.18 -4.27
C LEU A 85 -3.52 11.91 -5.31
N GLU A 86 -2.52 12.79 -5.45
CA GLU A 86 -1.38 12.54 -6.34
C GLU A 86 -0.58 11.30 -5.92
N ARG A 87 -0.36 11.11 -4.61
CA ARG A 87 0.29 9.91 -4.09
C ARG A 87 -0.53 8.65 -4.37
N ALA A 88 -1.86 8.72 -4.19
CA ALA A 88 -2.76 7.61 -4.51
C ALA A 88 -2.69 7.24 -6.01
N ILE A 89 -2.77 8.23 -6.89
CA ILE A 89 -2.64 8.07 -8.35
C ILE A 89 -1.31 7.37 -8.69
N SER A 90 -0.20 7.86 -8.15
CA SER A 90 1.12 7.29 -8.41
C SER A 90 1.21 5.83 -7.95
N CYS A 91 0.65 5.49 -6.78
CA CYS A 91 0.64 4.11 -6.27
C CYS A 91 -0.21 3.19 -7.15
N PHE A 92 -1.39 3.63 -7.60
CA PHE A 92 -2.23 2.84 -8.49
C PHE A 92 -1.58 2.63 -9.87
N GLN A 93 -0.92 3.65 -10.42
CA GLN A 93 -0.16 3.53 -11.66
C GLN A 93 0.97 2.50 -11.53
N GLN A 94 1.75 2.56 -10.45
CA GLN A 94 2.78 1.56 -10.15
C GLN A 94 2.20 0.15 -10.05
N ALA A 95 1.07 -0.03 -9.34
CA ALA A 95 0.42 -1.34 -9.24
C ALA A 95 -0.02 -1.89 -10.62
N LEU A 96 -0.43 -1.04 -11.55
CA LEU A 96 -0.85 -1.41 -12.92
C LEU A 96 0.31 -1.87 -13.82
N GLU A 97 1.57 -1.60 -13.46
CA GLU A 97 2.73 -2.12 -14.19
C GLU A 97 2.82 -3.65 -14.10
N VAL A 98 2.29 -4.25 -13.03
CA VAL A 98 2.23 -5.72 -12.84
C VAL A 98 0.81 -6.24 -12.97
N ARG A 99 -0.18 -5.53 -12.41
CA ARG A 99 -1.60 -5.92 -12.48
C ARG A 99 -2.17 -5.57 -13.84
N THR A 100 -1.81 -6.34 -14.88
CA THR A 100 -2.30 -6.13 -16.25
C THR A 100 -3.64 -6.85 -16.47
N GLN A 101 -4.39 -6.42 -17.49
CA GLN A 101 -5.66 -7.07 -17.87
C GLN A 101 -5.48 -8.55 -18.21
N GLN A 102 -4.34 -8.94 -18.80
CA GLN A 102 -4.06 -10.31 -19.19
C GLN A 102 -3.68 -11.20 -17.99
N ALA A 103 -2.80 -10.73 -17.12
CA ALA A 103 -2.28 -11.53 -16.02
C ALA A 103 -3.21 -11.55 -14.80
N PHE A 104 -3.88 -10.42 -14.53
CA PHE A 104 -4.68 -10.20 -13.32
C PHE A 104 -5.95 -9.37 -13.62
N PRO A 105 -6.88 -9.87 -14.47
CA PRO A 105 -8.00 -9.08 -14.99
C PRO A 105 -8.86 -8.42 -13.89
N GLN A 106 -9.11 -9.13 -12.79
CA GLN A 106 -9.91 -8.61 -11.68
C GLN A 106 -9.18 -7.52 -10.91
N GLN A 107 -7.91 -7.75 -10.56
CA GLN A 107 -7.09 -6.77 -9.84
C GLN A 107 -6.78 -5.55 -10.71
N TRP A 108 -6.58 -5.73 -12.02
CA TRP A 108 -6.45 -4.64 -12.99
C TRP A 108 -7.71 -3.78 -13.00
N ALA A 109 -8.89 -4.38 -13.17
CA ALA A 109 -10.15 -3.64 -13.21
C ALA A 109 -10.41 -2.86 -11.90
N MET A 110 -10.14 -3.48 -10.76
CA MET A 110 -10.26 -2.84 -9.44
C MET A 110 -9.28 -1.66 -9.29
N THR A 111 -8.04 -1.84 -9.75
CA THR A 111 -7.02 -0.78 -9.68
C THR A 111 -7.37 0.39 -10.61
N GLN A 112 -7.84 0.10 -11.84
CA GLN A 112 -8.34 1.11 -12.78
C GLN A 112 -9.55 1.88 -12.23
N TYR A 113 -10.48 1.19 -11.58
CA TYR A 113 -11.64 1.82 -10.94
C TYR A 113 -11.20 2.85 -9.88
N ASN A 114 -10.32 2.46 -8.95
CA ASN A 114 -9.83 3.35 -7.90
C ASN A 114 -8.97 4.49 -8.46
N LEU A 115 -8.17 4.22 -9.50
CA LEU A 115 -7.44 5.26 -10.23
C LEU A 115 -8.40 6.29 -10.86
N GLY A 116 -9.50 5.84 -11.45
CA GLY A 116 -10.56 6.71 -11.97
C GLY A 116 -11.22 7.55 -10.88
N LEU A 117 -11.50 6.98 -9.70
CA LEU A 117 -12.01 7.73 -8.55
C LEU A 117 -11.02 8.79 -8.06
N ALA A 118 -9.74 8.45 -8.00
CA ALA A 118 -8.69 9.39 -7.61
C ALA A 118 -8.58 10.55 -8.61
N TYR A 119 -8.60 10.28 -9.92
CA TYR A 119 -8.63 11.33 -10.94
C TYR A 119 -9.89 12.19 -10.89
N LYS A 120 -11.07 11.58 -10.67
CA LYS A 120 -12.33 12.32 -10.54
C LYS A 120 -12.30 13.33 -9.39
N ASN A 121 -11.65 12.96 -8.28
CA ASN A 121 -11.55 13.80 -7.09
C ASN A 121 -10.31 14.70 -7.10
N ARG A 122 -9.43 14.58 -8.11
CA ARG A 122 -8.20 15.35 -8.25
C ARG A 122 -8.55 16.83 -8.33
N ILE A 123 -8.06 17.60 -7.37
CA ILE A 123 -8.24 19.05 -7.33
C ILE A 123 -7.02 19.65 -8.03
N THR A 124 -7.18 20.04 -9.29
CA THR A 124 -6.20 20.91 -9.96
C THR A 124 -6.55 22.35 -9.60
N GLY A 125 -5.60 23.07 -8.99
CA GLY A 125 -5.71 24.52 -8.78
C GLY A 125 -5.75 25.30 -10.09
#